data_AF-A0A1E7HCZ0-F1
#
_entry.id   AF-A0A1E7HCZ0-F1
#
_cell.length_a   1.000
_cell.length_b   1.000
_cell.length_c   1.000
_cell.angle_alpha   90.00
_cell.angle_beta   90.00
_cell.angle_gamma   90.00
#
_symmetry.space_group_name_H-M   'P 1'
#
loop_
_entity.id
_entity.type
_entity.pdbx_description
1 polymer ?
#
loop_
_entity_poly.entity_id
_entity_poly.type
_entity_poly.pdbx_seq_one_letter_code
_entity_poly.pdbx_strand_id
1 'polypeptide(L)'
;MINRQFYEFWGNFFTNVAQGQKQLDDMSAWMKQGFSGTDDLTTLFQRCYGLKAPQPGGALDIQSWQKAIADFQQTFAQFAEQWGWVTQTEHQQVLDKCAALEKKVQQQKVTITQLRGLLEQKGLGHTELFQHFKGALEDQSSQFQALMESISKAGKDKS
;
A
#
# COMPACT_ATOMS: atom_id res chain seq x y z
N MET A 1 -3.24 23.28 13.71
CA MET A 1 -4.19 24.04 12.88
C MET A 1 -3.36 24.79 11.86
N ILE A 2 -3.72 24.74 10.58
CA ILE A 2 -2.91 25.36 9.53
C ILE A 2 -2.91 26.88 9.71
N ASN A 3 -1.72 27.47 9.75
CA ASN A 3 -1.53 28.88 10.06
C ASN A 3 -1.81 29.79 8.85
N ARG A 4 -2.24 31.03 9.09
CA ARG A 4 -2.54 32.02 8.04
C ARG A 4 -1.33 32.31 7.14
N GLN A 5 -0.14 32.41 7.73
CA GLN A 5 1.12 32.68 7.02
C GLN A 5 1.42 31.62 5.94
N PHE A 6 1.07 30.36 6.21
CA PHE A 6 1.23 29.26 5.26
C PHE A 6 0.36 29.48 4.01
N TYR A 7 -0.91 29.84 4.21
CA TYR A 7 -1.82 30.13 3.09
C TYR A 7 -1.45 31.41 2.36
N GLU A 8 -0.99 32.45 3.06
CA GLU A 8 -0.52 33.68 2.42
C GLU A 8 0.72 33.42 1.56
N PHE A 9 1.66 32.61 2.04
CA PHE A 9 2.83 32.22 1.26
C PHE A 9 2.42 31.46 -0.02
N TRP A 10 1.63 30.40 0.10
CA TRP A 10 1.19 29.61 -1.06
C TRP A 10 0.28 30.40 -2.00
N GLY A 11 -0.60 31.27 -1.49
CA GLY A 11 -1.45 32.14 -2.30
C GLY A 11 -0.63 33.12 -3.14
N ASN A 12 0.37 33.78 -2.54
CA ASN A 12 1.30 34.64 -3.28
C ASN A 12 2.15 33.84 -4.27
N PHE A 13 2.67 32.68 -3.85
CA PHE A 13 3.47 31.81 -4.71
C PHE A 13 2.69 31.36 -5.94
N PHE A 14 1.47 30.83 -5.79
CA PHE A 14 0.66 30.38 -6.94
C PHE A 14 0.22 31.53 -7.84
N THR A 15 -0.05 32.72 -7.28
CA THR A 15 -0.34 33.92 -8.06
C THR A 15 0.86 34.31 -8.92
N ASN A 16 2.06 34.19 -8.37
CA ASN A 16 3.29 34.43 -9.11
C ASN A 16 3.52 33.32 -10.16
N VAL A 17 3.25 32.04 -9.84
CA VAL A 17 3.52 30.89 -10.73
C VAL A 17 2.66 30.96 -11.98
N ALA A 18 1.46 31.55 -11.88
CA ALA A 18 0.62 31.85 -13.02
C ALA A 18 1.32 32.73 -14.09
N GLN A 19 2.42 33.38 -13.74
CA GLN A 19 3.22 34.25 -14.62
C GLN A 19 4.41 33.52 -15.28
N GLY A 20 4.73 32.26 -14.92
CA GLY A 20 5.75 31.48 -15.63
C GLY A 20 6.30 30.22 -14.92
N GLN A 21 6.78 29.26 -15.72
CA GLN A 21 7.29 27.94 -15.28
C GLN A 21 8.56 28.02 -14.39
N LYS A 22 9.35 29.09 -14.55
CA LYS A 22 10.58 29.36 -13.79
C LYS A 22 10.39 29.28 -12.26
N GLN A 23 9.22 29.66 -11.76
CA GLN A 23 8.98 29.71 -10.32
C GLN A 23 8.84 28.34 -9.64
N LEU A 24 8.44 27.31 -10.39
CA LEU A 24 8.46 25.94 -9.88
C LEU A 24 9.90 25.45 -9.73
N ASP A 25 10.76 25.79 -10.68
CA ASP A 25 12.20 25.48 -10.61
C ASP A 25 12.88 26.25 -9.49
N ASP A 26 12.57 27.54 -9.32
CA ASP A 26 13.09 28.38 -8.24
C ASP A 26 12.66 27.82 -6.87
N MET A 27 11.41 27.36 -6.72
CA MET A 27 10.92 26.70 -5.50
C MET A 27 11.65 25.38 -5.22
N SER A 28 11.87 24.56 -6.26
CA SER A 28 12.63 23.31 -6.11
C SER A 28 14.07 23.60 -5.68
N ALA A 29 14.71 24.59 -6.30
CA ALA A 29 16.07 25.00 -5.95
C ALA A 29 16.14 25.53 -4.52
N TRP A 30 15.19 26.39 -4.13
CA TRP A 30 15.11 26.96 -2.79
C TRP A 30 14.96 25.88 -1.71
N MET A 31 14.08 24.89 -1.92
CA MET A 31 13.95 23.75 -1.00
C MET A 31 15.23 22.90 -0.93
N LYS A 32 15.89 22.64 -2.07
CA LYS A 32 17.15 21.87 -2.11
C LYS A 32 18.31 22.59 -1.41
N GLN A 33 18.31 23.92 -1.45
CA GLN A 33 19.30 24.77 -0.79
C GLN A 33 18.94 25.08 0.68
N GLY A 34 18.02 24.34 1.28
CA GLY A 34 17.65 24.52 2.69
C GLY A 34 16.93 25.84 2.96
N PHE A 35 16.09 26.28 2.02
CA PHE A 35 15.33 27.53 2.05
C PHE A 35 16.23 28.78 2.02
N SER A 36 17.37 28.71 1.34
CA SER A 36 18.28 29.85 1.16
C SER A 36 18.60 30.08 -0.31
N GLY A 37 19.14 31.26 -0.67
CA GLY A 37 19.81 31.49 -1.96
C GLY A 37 18.96 32.03 -3.10
N THR A 38 17.62 31.95 -3.06
CA THR A 38 16.75 32.63 -4.03
C THR A 38 16.17 33.89 -3.39
N ASP A 39 16.67 35.06 -3.77
CA ASP A 39 16.32 36.33 -3.13
C ASP A 39 14.80 36.60 -3.15
N ASP A 40 14.11 36.26 -4.25
CA ASP A 40 12.67 36.50 -4.38
C ASP A 40 11.81 35.61 -3.46
N LEU A 41 12.05 34.29 -3.43
CA LEU A 41 11.28 33.39 -2.55
C LEU A 41 11.64 33.57 -1.08
N THR A 42 12.92 33.85 -0.79
CA THR A 42 13.37 34.14 0.57
C THR A 42 12.71 35.44 1.07
N THR A 43 12.67 36.48 0.24
CA THR A 43 11.99 37.74 0.56
C THR A 43 10.48 37.55 0.73
N LEU A 44 9.85 36.78 -0.16
CA LEU A 44 8.44 36.45 -0.04
C LEU A 44 8.14 35.73 1.28
N PHE A 45 8.95 34.73 1.63
CA PHE A 45 8.80 33.97 2.86
C PHE A 45 9.00 34.86 4.09
N GLN A 46 10.04 35.69 4.12
CA GLN A 46 10.28 36.66 5.20
C GLN A 46 9.08 37.56 5.41
N ARG A 47 8.51 38.10 4.32
CA ARG A 47 7.33 38.96 4.36
C ARG A 47 6.11 38.25 4.94
N CYS A 48 5.82 37.02 4.50
CA CYS A 48 4.64 36.27 4.96
C CYS A 48 4.77 35.83 6.42
N TYR A 49 5.99 35.52 6.87
CA TYR A 49 6.26 35.09 8.25
C TYR A 49 6.63 36.25 9.19
N GLY A 50 6.58 37.50 8.71
CA GLY A 50 6.89 38.68 9.52
C GLY A 50 8.35 38.75 9.99
N LEU A 51 9.25 38.07 9.28
CA LEU A 51 10.68 38.11 9.56
C LEU A 51 11.21 39.45 9.05
N LYS A 52 11.85 40.23 9.92
CA LYS A 52 12.46 41.50 9.53
C LYS A 52 13.54 41.21 8.48
N ALA A 53 13.42 41.83 7.31
CA ALA A 53 14.51 41.84 6.35
C ALA A 53 15.76 42.40 7.05
N PRO A 54 16.95 41.81 6.85
CA PRO A 54 18.16 42.38 7.41
C PRO A 54 18.29 43.82 6.91
N GLN A 55 18.37 44.79 7.83
CA GLN A 55 18.82 46.13 7.43
C GLN A 55 20.20 46.00 6.75
N PRO A 56 20.59 46.91 5.85
CA PRO A 56 21.95 46.85 5.28
C PRO A 56 22.99 46.87 6.41
N GLY A 57 23.60 45.70 6.68
CA GLY A 57 24.55 45.46 7.79
C GLY A 57 24.02 44.68 9.01
N GLY A 58 22.73 44.30 9.05
CA GLY A 58 22.15 43.51 10.13
C GLY A 58 22.29 42.01 9.90
N ALA A 59 22.61 41.24 10.94
CA ALA A 59 22.54 39.78 10.88
C ALA A 59 21.07 39.35 10.80
N LEU A 60 20.77 38.42 9.90
CA LEU A 60 19.49 37.74 9.85
C LEU A 60 19.27 37.03 11.20
N ASP A 61 18.11 37.19 11.81
CA ASP A 61 17.79 36.45 13.05
C ASP A 61 17.63 34.96 12.70
N ILE A 62 18.75 34.24 12.76
CA ILE A 62 18.87 32.82 12.40
C ILE A 62 17.87 31.99 13.21
N GLN A 63 17.60 32.36 14.47
CA GLN A 63 16.70 31.60 15.33
C GLN A 63 15.24 31.75 14.89
N SER A 64 14.80 32.98 14.61
CA SER A 64 13.45 33.21 14.07
C SER A 64 13.27 32.62 12.67
N TRP A 65 14.32 32.65 11.85
CA TRP A 65 14.35 32.01 10.53
C TRP A 65 14.16 30.49 10.62
N GLN A 66 14.99 29.81 11.41
CA GLN A 66 14.91 28.36 11.59
C GLN A 66 13.55 27.94 12.17
N LYS A 67 13.02 28.71 13.12
CA LYS A 67 11.69 28.46 13.67
C LYS A 67 10.59 28.58 12.60
N ALA A 68 10.62 29.64 11.79
CA ALA A 68 9.64 29.82 10.72
C ALA A 68 9.69 28.69 9.69
N ILE A 69 10.89 28.22 9.33
CA ILE A 69 11.06 27.06 8.43
C ILE A 69 10.51 25.78 9.07
N ALA A 70 10.83 25.51 10.33
CA ALA A 70 10.31 24.34 11.04
C ALA A 70 8.78 24.37 11.12
N ASP A 71 8.20 25.53 11.46
CA ASP A 71 6.75 25.73 11.52
C ASP A 71 6.10 25.54 10.13
N PHE A 72 6.75 26.03 9.07
CA PHE A 72 6.30 25.83 7.68
C PHE A 72 6.32 24.35 7.28
N GLN A 73 7.43 23.65 7.53
CA GLN A 73 7.58 22.23 7.23
C GLN A 73 6.55 21.38 7.99
N GLN A 74 6.37 21.65 9.28
CA GLN A 74 5.37 20.97 10.09
C GLN A 74 3.95 21.21 9.57
N THR A 75 3.63 22.47 9.21
CA THR A 75 2.31 22.82 8.67
C THR A 75 2.08 22.16 7.30
N PHE A 76 3.11 22.10 6.45
CA PHE A 76 3.05 21.42 5.17
C PHE A 76 2.80 19.91 5.33
N ALA A 77 3.47 19.26 6.28
CA ALA A 77 3.24 17.85 6.57
C ALA A 77 1.80 17.58 7.06
N GLN A 78 1.28 18.41 7.96
CA GLN A 78 -0.11 18.32 8.43
C GLN A 78 -1.12 18.55 7.30
N PHE A 79 -0.85 19.51 6.42
CA PHE A 79 -1.67 19.75 5.24
C PHE A 79 -1.65 18.54 4.30
N ALA A 80 -0.47 18.01 3.99
CA ALA A 80 -0.32 16.83 3.14
C ALA A 80 -1.08 15.62 3.72
N GLU A 81 -0.96 15.36 5.02
CA GLU A 81 -1.69 14.29 5.71
C GLU A 81 -3.21 14.46 5.63
N GLN A 82 -3.72 15.67 5.89
CA GLN A 82 -5.15 15.97 5.81
C GLN A 82 -5.75 15.68 4.43
N TRP A 83 -4.99 15.92 3.36
CA TRP A 83 -5.42 15.69 1.99
C TRP A 83 -4.99 14.32 1.44
N GLY A 84 -4.38 13.46 2.27
CA GLY A 84 -3.92 12.13 1.87
C GLY A 84 -2.80 12.14 0.84
N TRP A 85 -2.00 13.21 0.79
CA TRP A 85 -0.85 13.29 -0.09
C TRP A 85 0.25 12.37 0.40
N VAL A 86 0.86 11.64 -0.52
CA VAL A 86 2.00 10.76 -0.26
C VAL A 86 3.22 11.26 -1.01
N THR A 87 4.40 10.97 -0.47
CA THR A 87 5.63 11.27 -1.19
C THR A 87 5.73 10.43 -2.46
N GLN A 88 6.48 10.92 -3.45
CA GLN A 88 6.74 10.16 -4.68
C GLN A 88 7.40 8.80 -4.36
N THR A 89 8.27 8.76 -3.36
CA THR A 89 8.94 7.53 -2.91
C THR A 89 7.93 6.52 -2.36
N GLU A 90 7.02 6.94 -1.48
CA GLU A 90 5.97 6.06 -0.94
C GLU A 90 5.05 5.56 -2.05
N HIS A 91 4.67 6.43 -2.97
CA HIS A 91 3.87 6.05 -4.15
C HIS A 91 4.59 4.99 -5.00
N GLN A 92 5.88 5.19 -5.28
CA GLN A 92 6.67 4.23 -6.05
C GLN A 92 6.80 2.88 -5.33
N GLN A 93 7.01 2.88 -4.01
CA GLN A 93 7.06 1.65 -3.22
C GLN A 93 5.74 0.87 -3.29
N VAL A 94 4.60 1.56 -3.30
CA VAL A 94 3.29 0.92 -3.46
C VAL A 94 3.17 0.29 -4.85
N LEU A 95 3.57 1.00 -5.91
CA LEU A 95 3.59 0.45 -7.27
C LEU A 95 4.45 -0.81 -7.38
N ASP A 96 5.66 -0.78 -6.82
CA ASP A 96 6.57 -1.92 -6.84
C ASP A 96 5.98 -3.13 -6.09
N LYS A 97 5.32 -2.89 -4.94
CA LYS A 97 4.61 -3.93 -4.19
C LYS A 97 3.43 -4.50 -4.98
N CYS A 98 2.64 -3.66 -5.65
CA CYS A 98 1.53 -4.09 -6.51
C CYS A 98 2.04 -4.99 -7.63
N ALA A 99 3.09 -4.56 -8.36
CA ALA A 99 3.69 -5.36 -9.42
C ALA A 99 4.23 -6.72 -8.91
N ALA A 100 4.85 -6.74 -7.73
CA ALA A 100 5.33 -7.96 -7.11
C ALA A 100 4.18 -8.91 -6.70
N LEU A 101 3.08 -8.36 -6.18
CA LEU A 101 1.90 -9.13 -5.80
C LEU A 101 1.18 -9.71 -7.02
N GLU A 102 1.01 -8.92 -8.08
CA GLU A 102 0.42 -9.39 -9.33
C GLU A 102 1.21 -10.56 -9.92
N LYS A 103 2.55 -10.45 -9.92
CA LYS A 103 3.42 -11.54 -10.35
C LYS A 103 3.24 -12.80 -9.50
N LYS A 104 3.16 -12.66 -8.17
CA LYS A 104 2.90 -13.80 -7.27
C LYS A 104 1.55 -14.44 -7.51
N VAL A 105 0.49 -13.64 -7.69
CA VAL A 105 -0.86 -14.12 -7.99
C VAL A 105 -0.85 -14.92 -9.30
N GLN A 106 -0.16 -14.43 -10.33
CA GLN A 106 -0.07 -15.13 -11.61
C GLN A 106 0.68 -16.46 -11.48
N GLN A 107 1.81 -16.48 -10.76
CA GLN A 107 2.55 -17.71 -10.47
C GLN A 107 1.70 -18.72 -9.70
N GLN A 108 1.00 -18.27 -8.65
CA GLN A 108 0.11 -19.12 -7.86
C GLN A 108 -1.03 -19.70 -8.70
N LYS A 109 -1.64 -18.90 -9.58
CA LYS A 109 -2.67 -19.39 -10.52
C LYS A 109 -2.13 -20.49 -11.42
N VAL A 110 -0.95 -20.31 -12.01
CA VAL A 110 -0.30 -21.33 -12.85
C VAL A 110 -0.06 -22.61 -12.05
N THR A 111 0.50 -22.51 -10.84
CA THR A 111 0.75 -23.67 -9.97
C THR A 111 -0.54 -24.39 -9.60
N ILE A 112 -1.60 -23.66 -9.23
CA ILE A 112 -2.90 -24.25 -8.89
C ILE A 112 -3.47 -25.01 -10.11
N THR A 113 -3.41 -24.42 -11.30
CA THR A 113 -3.86 -25.08 -12.52
C THR A 113 -3.07 -26.35 -12.81
N GLN A 114 -1.74 -26.32 -12.66
CA GLN A 114 -0.89 -27.49 -12.84
C GLN A 114 -1.20 -28.59 -11.83
N LEU A 115 -1.35 -28.24 -10.54
CA LEU A 115 -1.71 -29.20 -9.50
C LEU A 115 -3.08 -29.83 -9.73
N ARG A 116 -4.07 -29.05 -10.16
CA ARG A 116 -5.39 -29.58 -10.54
C ARG A 116 -5.30 -30.56 -11.71
N GLY A 117 -4.55 -30.21 -12.76
CA GLY A 117 -4.32 -31.11 -13.89
C GLY A 117 -3.61 -32.41 -13.50
N LEU A 118 -2.64 -32.35 -12.57
CA LEU A 118 -1.98 -33.56 -12.05
C LEU A 118 -2.91 -34.44 -11.21
N LEU A 119 -3.81 -33.84 -10.42
CA LEU A 119 -4.82 -34.58 -9.66
C LEU A 119 -5.80 -35.29 -10.59
N GLU A 120 -6.23 -34.62 -11.67
CA GLU A 120 -7.07 -35.21 -12.71
C GLU A 120 -6.34 -36.36 -13.43
N GLN A 121 -5.07 -36.19 -13.83
CA GLN A 121 -4.28 -37.23 -14.49
C GLN A 121 -4.00 -38.45 -13.62
N LYS A 122 -3.79 -38.27 -12.31
CA LYS A 122 -3.51 -39.38 -11.39
C LYS A 122 -4.76 -40.14 -10.94
N GLY A 123 -5.95 -39.80 -11.46
CA GLY A 123 -7.20 -40.39 -11.00
C GLY A 123 -7.50 -40.08 -9.52
N LEU A 124 -6.86 -39.04 -8.97
CA LEU A 124 -7.04 -38.59 -7.59
C LEU A 124 -8.07 -37.45 -7.50
N GLY A 125 -8.86 -37.26 -8.57
CA GLY A 125 -10.04 -36.41 -8.52
C GLY A 125 -11.03 -36.93 -7.46
N HIS A 126 -11.71 -36.00 -6.78
CA HIS A 126 -12.67 -36.33 -5.72
C HIS A 126 -13.71 -37.40 -6.13
N THR A 127 -14.02 -37.51 -7.42
CA THR A 127 -14.98 -38.46 -7.97
C THR A 127 -14.51 -39.92 -7.90
N GLU A 128 -13.24 -40.20 -8.21
CA GLU A 128 -12.72 -41.57 -8.29
C GLU A 128 -12.44 -42.14 -6.89
N LEU A 129 -11.94 -41.29 -5.98
CA LEU A 129 -11.80 -41.62 -4.56
C LEU A 129 -13.16 -41.91 -3.91
N PHE A 130 -14.21 -41.16 -4.26
CA PHE A 130 -15.57 -41.38 -3.79
C PHE A 130 -16.17 -42.69 -4.34
N GLN A 131 -15.87 -43.06 -5.58
CA GLN A 131 -16.30 -44.35 -6.14
C GLN A 131 -15.63 -45.54 -5.47
N HIS A 132 -14.32 -45.49 -5.22
CA HIS A 132 -13.62 -46.55 -4.48
C HIS A 132 -14.15 -46.69 -3.05
N PHE A 133 -14.41 -45.57 -2.37
CA PHE A 133 -14.96 -45.58 -1.02
C PHE A 133 -16.39 -46.15 -0.99
N LYS A 134 -17.22 -45.80 -1.99
CA LYS A 134 -18.57 -46.35 -2.15
C LYS A 134 -18.54 -47.87 -2.37
N GLY A 135 -17.67 -48.36 -3.27
CA GLY A 135 -17.53 -49.80 -3.53
C GLY A 135 -17.07 -50.57 -2.29
N ALA A 136 -16.12 -50.02 -1.52
CA ALA A 136 -15.66 -50.65 -0.28
C ALA A 136 -16.77 -50.76 0.79
N LEU A 137 -17.64 -49.75 0.90
CA LEU A 137 -18.79 -49.78 1.80
C LEU A 137 -19.85 -50.80 1.36
N GLU A 138 -20.13 -50.88 0.06
CA GLU A 138 -21.08 -51.84 -0.49
C GLU A 138 -20.59 -53.30 -0.30
N ASP A 139 -19.29 -53.55 -0.50
CA ASP A 139 -18.67 -54.85 -0.23
C ASP A 139 -18.74 -55.21 1.26
N GLN A 140 -18.42 -54.26 2.15
CA GLN A 140 -18.48 -54.50 3.60
C GLN A 140 -19.92 -54.78 4.07
N SER A 141 -20.90 -54.04 3.55
CA SER A 141 -22.32 -54.27 3.84
C SER A 141 -22.77 -55.65 3.38
N SER A 142 -22.35 -56.06 2.18
CA SER A 142 -22.68 -57.37 1.62
C SER A 142 -22.07 -58.52 2.43
N GLN A 143 -20.81 -58.37 2.86
CA GLN A 143 -20.13 -59.35 3.71
C GLN A 143 -20.77 -59.45 5.10
N PHE A 144 -21.16 -58.33 5.70
CA PHE A 144 -21.88 -58.32 6.97
C PHE A 144 -23.24 -59.04 6.86
N GLN A 145 -23.98 -58.77 5.78
CA GLN A 145 -25.26 -59.41 5.53
C GLN A 145 -25.12 -60.92 5.30
N ALA A 146 -24.14 -61.35 4.52
CA ALA A 146 -23.81 -62.77 4.34
C ALA A 146 -23.44 -63.45 5.66
N LEU A 147 -22.70 -62.75 6.54
CA LEU A 147 -22.34 -63.26 7.86
C LEU A 147 -23.58 -63.42 8.75
N MET A 148 -24.47 -62.44 8.79
CA MET A 148 -25.73 -62.51 9.52
C MET A 148 -26.66 -63.62 9.01
N GLU A 149 -26.74 -63.80 7.69
CA GLU A 149 -27.49 -64.90 7.08
C GLU A 149 -26.90 -66.26 7.45
N SER A 150 -25.57 -66.40 7.44
CA SER A 150 -24.90 -67.65 7.83
C SER A 150 -25.13 -67.99 9.31
N ILE A 151 -25.11 -66.99 10.21
CA ILE A 151 -25.41 -67.15 11.63
C ILE A 151 -26.88 -67.53 11.83
N SER A 152 -27.80 -66.86 11.13
CA SER A 152 -29.23 -67.17 11.19
C SER A 152 -29.53 -68.60 10.71
N LYS A 153 -28.87 -69.03 9.64
CA LYS A 153 -28.99 -70.38 9.08
C LYS A 153 -28.40 -71.44 10.03
N ALA A 154 -27.22 -71.18 10.60
CA ALA A 154 -26.60 -72.05 11.59
C ALA A 154 -27.39 -72.16 12.91
N GLY A 155 -28.16 -71.13 13.27
CA GLY A 155 -29.07 -71.15 14.41
C GLY A 155 -30.37 -71.93 14.15
N LYS A 156 -30.85 -71.97 12.90
CA LYS A 156 -32.04 -72.75 12.50
C LYS A 156 -31.79 -74.24 12.38
N ASP A 157 -30.58 -74.68 12.01
CA ASP A 157 -30.22 -76.11 11.92
C ASP A 157 -29.97 -76.77 13.29
N LYS A 158 -30.02 -76.01 14.40
CA LYS A 158 -29.80 -76.49 15.78
C LYS A 158 -31.07 -76.47 16.65
N SER A 159 -32.24 -76.25 16.07
CA SER A 159 -33.55 -76.35 16.74
C SER A 159 -34.44 -77.39 16.07
#